data_AF-A6V612-F1
#
_entry.id   AF-A6V612-F1
#
_cell.length_a   1.000
_cell.length_b   1.000
_cell.length_c   1.000
_cell.angle_alpha   90.00
_cell.angle_beta   90.00
_cell.angle_gamma   90.00
#
_symmetry.space_group_name_H-M   'P 1'
#
loop_
_entity.id
_entity.type
_entity.pdbx_description
1 polymer ?
#
loop_
_entity_poly.entity_id
_entity_poly.type
_entity_poly.pdbx_seq_one_letter_code
_entity_poly.pdbx_strand_id
1 'polypeptide(L)'
;MSADPQQRLVVAHSVDPAAADHEVQGNLALARWLAEVQNLAFGGAFEPELRQRGLLYLVPTRTLVGLESARQLGVASADDLLGGFVEHAFIGGKAIAHPLARGGLAPEGWNPLFAEKVRDVVLTGVSAFSLADAHRAGARLLAEGPVRAKLAEACGGLGQHVARDLDELDGWLAGLEERQLALGLVLEANLERVVTHSVGQVRVNGFLMSYHGHQHQTRNRRGELVYAGSDLLVARGGYAELLALDLAREVRQAIEYARIFDTAAAIFFPACFASRRNYDVAQGVDSRGRERFGVLEQSWRVGGASSAEIAALEAFRAEPGLAAVRASSFEIHEDKRLPDNSRVIYRGHDEHGDFLLKYAMTGEA
;
A
#
# COMPACT_ATOMS: atom_id res chain seq x y z
N MET A 1 -0.40 -23.96 -21.57
CA MET A 1 -1.35 -24.78 -20.79
C MET A 1 -1.38 -24.20 -19.39
N SER A 2 -2.47 -23.50 -19.02
CA SER A 2 -2.63 -23.04 -17.64
C SER A 2 -2.75 -24.26 -16.76
N ALA A 3 -1.86 -24.40 -15.77
CA ALA A 3 -2.03 -25.41 -14.73
C ALA A 3 -3.39 -25.21 -14.03
N ASP A 4 -3.97 -26.30 -13.55
CA ASP A 4 -5.20 -26.26 -12.75
C ASP A 4 -4.96 -25.39 -11.51
N PRO A 5 -5.75 -24.32 -11.28
CA PRO A 5 -5.64 -23.49 -10.08
C PRO A 5 -5.69 -24.29 -8.78
N GLN A 6 -6.32 -25.48 -8.77
CA GLN A 6 -6.43 -26.35 -7.59
C GLN A 6 -5.10 -26.97 -7.11
N GLN A 7 -4.01 -26.85 -7.87
CA GLN A 7 -2.70 -27.42 -7.49
C GLN A 7 -1.73 -26.42 -6.85
N ARG A 8 -2.18 -25.19 -6.57
CA ARG A 8 -1.31 -24.15 -6.01
C ARG A 8 -1.23 -24.21 -4.49
N LEU A 9 -0.02 -24.00 -3.97
CA LEU A 9 0.28 -23.92 -2.55
C LEU A 9 0.40 -22.44 -2.14
N VAL A 10 -0.46 -21.96 -1.25
CA VAL A 10 -0.39 -20.59 -0.73
C VAL A 10 0.72 -20.51 0.33
N VAL A 11 1.67 -19.60 0.16
CA VAL A 11 2.88 -19.52 0.99
C VAL A 11 3.11 -18.09 1.48
N ALA A 12 3.34 -17.96 2.78
CA ALA A 12 3.66 -16.69 3.43
C ALA A 12 5.14 -16.33 3.16
N HIS A 13 5.44 -15.10 2.72
CA HIS A 13 6.81 -14.69 2.45
C HIS A 13 7.16 -13.38 3.19
N SER A 14 7.83 -13.52 4.33
CA SER A 14 8.51 -12.40 4.96
C SER A 14 9.75 -12.05 4.14
N VAL A 15 9.77 -10.87 3.51
CA VAL A 15 10.87 -10.43 2.66
C VAL A 15 12.00 -9.85 3.50
N ASP A 16 11.66 -9.21 4.63
CA ASP A 16 12.62 -8.62 5.56
C ASP A 16 13.03 -9.66 6.62
N PRO A 17 14.31 -10.07 6.69
CA PRO A 17 14.80 -10.97 7.74
C PRO A 17 14.76 -10.37 9.14
N ALA A 18 14.70 -9.03 9.25
CA ALA A 18 14.60 -8.29 10.49
C ALA A 18 13.16 -7.88 10.85
N ALA A 19 12.16 -8.39 10.11
CA ALA A 19 10.75 -8.13 10.40
C ALA A 19 10.40 -8.52 11.84
N ALA A 20 9.56 -7.71 12.48
CA ALA A 20 9.05 -8.01 13.81
C ALA A 20 8.23 -9.32 13.79
N ASP A 21 8.32 -10.12 14.85
CA ASP A 21 7.63 -11.42 14.91
C ASP A 21 6.13 -11.28 14.67
N HIS A 22 5.50 -10.23 15.22
CA HIS A 22 4.07 -9.98 15.01
C HIS A 22 3.70 -9.77 13.53
N GLU A 23 4.59 -9.20 12.72
CA GLU A 23 4.39 -9.05 11.27
C GLU A 23 4.52 -10.39 10.55
N VAL A 24 5.51 -11.21 10.93
CA VAL A 24 5.72 -12.56 10.37
C VAL A 24 4.54 -13.47 10.69
N GLN A 25 4.11 -13.52 11.95
CA GLN A 25 2.95 -14.30 12.39
C GLN A 25 1.66 -13.80 11.72
N GLY A 26 1.50 -12.47 11.61
CA GLY A 26 0.37 -11.88 10.90
C GLY A 26 0.35 -12.27 9.42
N ASN A 27 1.48 -12.24 8.73
CA ASN A 27 1.59 -12.68 7.33
C ASN A 27 1.25 -14.18 7.17
N LEU A 28 1.73 -15.03 8.07
CA LEU A 28 1.38 -16.45 8.11
C LEU A 28 -0.12 -16.68 8.30
N ALA A 29 -0.75 -15.95 9.22
CA ALA A 29 -2.19 -16.03 9.47
C ALA A 29 -3.01 -15.58 8.25
N LEU A 30 -2.60 -14.50 7.58
CA LEU A 30 -3.25 -14.01 6.36
C LEU A 30 -3.11 -15.01 5.21
N ALA A 31 -1.92 -15.58 5.00
CA ALA A 31 -1.69 -16.58 3.96
C ALA A 31 -2.51 -17.85 4.20
N ARG A 32 -2.62 -18.30 5.46
CA ARG A 32 -3.48 -19.43 5.83
C ARG A 32 -4.95 -19.13 5.56
N TRP A 33 -5.44 -17.97 6.00
CA TRP A 33 -6.82 -17.57 5.77
C TRP A 33 -7.13 -17.46 4.28
N LEU A 34 -6.23 -16.88 3.49
CA LEU A 34 -6.39 -16.83 2.04
C LEU A 34 -6.47 -18.23 1.41
N ALA A 35 -5.65 -19.17 1.87
CA ALA A 35 -5.70 -20.56 1.39
C ALA A 35 -7.05 -21.20 1.68
N GLU A 36 -7.57 -21.05 2.91
CA GLU A 36 -8.89 -21.54 3.32
C GLU A 36 -10.00 -20.94 2.46
N VAL A 37 -10.03 -19.61 2.35
CA VAL A 37 -11.03 -18.89 1.55
C VAL A 37 -10.96 -19.36 0.11
N GLN A 38 -9.77 -19.56 -0.46
CA GLN A 38 -9.62 -19.94 -1.85
C GLN A 38 -9.80 -21.44 -2.14
N ASN A 39 -10.01 -22.27 -1.12
CA ASN A 39 -9.95 -23.74 -1.19
C ASN A 39 -8.62 -24.24 -1.79
N LEU A 40 -7.50 -23.66 -1.35
CA LEU A 40 -6.14 -24.04 -1.73
C LEU A 40 -5.38 -24.63 -0.55
N ALA A 41 -4.33 -25.39 -0.83
CA ALA A 41 -3.45 -25.89 0.22
C ALA A 41 -2.60 -24.75 0.80
N PHE A 42 -2.44 -24.74 2.13
CA PHE A 42 -1.52 -23.82 2.81
C PHE A 42 -0.14 -24.47 3.01
N GLY A 43 0.92 -23.78 2.58
CA GLY A 43 2.30 -24.28 2.59
C GLY A 43 3.15 -23.83 3.76
N GLY A 44 2.67 -22.94 4.62
CA GLY A 44 3.48 -22.35 5.69
C GLY A 44 4.29 -21.15 5.22
N ALA A 45 5.43 -20.91 5.88
CA ALA A 45 6.39 -19.89 5.50
C ALA A 45 7.17 -20.33 4.25
N PHE A 46 7.63 -19.37 3.46
CA PHE A 46 8.43 -19.64 2.28
C PHE A 46 9.77 -20.27 2.66
N GLU A 47 9.99 -21.48 2.16
CA GLU A 47 11.29 -22.15 2.13
C GLU A 47 11.62 -22.47 0.66
N PRO A 48 12.88 -22.27 0.20
CA PRO A 48 13.26 -22.51 -1.19
C PRO A 48 12.87 -23.90 -1.73
N GLU A 49 12.85 -24.90 -0.87
CA GLU A 49 12.52 -26.30 -1.14
C GLU A 49 11.05 -26.49 -1.51
N LEU A 50 10.15 -25.60 -1.08
CA LEU A 50 8.72 -25.67 -1.41
C LEU A 50 8.46 -25.61 -2.91
N ARG A 51 9.38 -25.01 -3.70
CA ARG A 51 9.27 -25.00 -5.16
C ARG A 51 9.30 -26.40 -5.80
N GLN A 52 9.87 -27.38 -5.10
CA GLN A 52 9.86 -28.77 -5.57
C GLN A 52 8.50 -29.45 -5.36
N ARG A 53 7.63 -28.87 -4.53
CA ARG A 53 6.34 -29.45 -4.15
C ARG A 53 5.19 -29.03 -5.07
N GLY A 54 5.39 -28.05 -5.95
CA GLY A 54 4.38 -27.59 -6.90
C GLY A 54 4.44 -26.10 -7.20
N LEU A 55 3.37 -25.58 -7.80
CA LEU A 55 3.22 -24.15 -8.10
C LEU A 55 2.87 -23.40 -6.82
N LEU A 56 3.57 -22.30 -6.56
CA LEU A 56 3.34 -21.47 -5.39
C LEU A 56 2.39 -20.31 -5.72
N TYR A 57 1.63 -19.88 -4.72
CA TYR A 57 0.94 -18.59 -4.69
C TYR A 57 1.46 -17.81 -3.49
N LEU A 58 2.30 -16.81 -3.74
CA LEU A 58 3.05 -16.12 -2.69
C LEU A 58 2.24 -15.01 -2.02
N VAL A 59 2.44 -14.81 -0.73
CA VAL A 59 1.84 -13.71 0.03
C VAL A 59 2.98 -12.88 0.63
N PRO A 60 3.66 -12.04 -0.17
CA PRO A 60 4.82 -11.30 0.28
C PRO A 60 4.44 -10.08 1.14
N THR A 61 5.24 -9.84 2.17
CA THR A 61 5.13 -8.67 3.06
C THR A 61 5.58 -7.36 2.39
N ARG A 62 6.34 -7.44 1.31
CA ARG A 62 6.82 -6.30 0.51
C ARG A 62 6.52 -6.52 -0.98
N THR A 63 6.47 -5.43 -1.75
CA THR A 63 6.47 -5.52 -3.21
C THR A 63 7.78 -6.15 -3.66
N LEU A 64 7.72 -7.15 -4.54
CA LEU A 64 8.91 -7.79 -5.06
C LEU A 64 9.63 -6.83 -6.02
N VAL A 65 10.95 -6.70 -5.89
CA VAL A 65 11.75 -5.77 -6.68
C VAL A 65 12.79 -6.52 -7.49
N GLY A 66 12.84 -6.23 -8.79
CA GLY A 66 13.87 -6.74 -9.69
C GLY A 66 13.57 -8.14 -10.25
N LEU A 67 13.80 -8.30 -11.56
CA LEU A 67 13.44 -9.50 -12.31
C LEU A 67 14.08 -10.78 -11.74
N GLU A 68 15.29 -10.68 -11.18
CA GLU A 68 15.98 -11.83 -10.60
C GLU A 68 15.27 -12.34 -9.34
N SER A 69 14.78 -11.45 -8.48
CA SER A 69 13.98 -11.83 -7.30
C SER A 69 12.70 -12.54 -7.72
N ALA A 70 11.97 -12.01 -8.71
CA ALA A 70 10.75 -12.64 -9.23
C ALA A 70 11.03 -14.03 -9.81
N ARG A 71 12.11 -14.20 -10.58
CA ARG A 71 12.53 -15.51 -11.12
C ARG A 71 12.90 -16.51 -10.03
N GLN A 72 13.67 -16.09 -9.03
CA GLN A 72 14.05 -16.93 -7.90
C GLN A 72 12.83 -17.39 -7.10
N LEU A 73 11.81 -16.55 -7.00
CA LEU A 73 10.55 -16.84 -6.33
C LEU A 73 9.53 -17.58 -7.21
N GLY A 74 9.79 -17.72 -8.51
CA GLY A 74 8.87 -18.36 -9.46
C GLY A 74 7.63 -17.51 -9.79
N VAL A 75 7.71 -16.19 -9.59
CA VAL A 75 6.64 -15.23 -9.88
C VAL A 75 6.76 -14.74 -11.30
N ALA A 76 5.77 -15.03 -12.13
CA ALA A 76 5.74 -14.61 -13.54
C ALA A 76 4.63 -13.60 -13.84
N SER A 77 3.59 -13.55 -13.00
CA SER A 77 2.42 -12.71 -13.22
C SER A 77 1.72 -12.35 -11.91
N ALA A 78 0.75 -11.43 -11.99
CA ALA A 78 -0.12 -11.11 -10.87
C ALA A 78 -0.93 -12.32 -10.36
N ASP A 79 -1.07 -13.38 -11.15
CA ASP A 79 -1.78 -14.57 -10.70
C ASP A 79 -0.93 -15.41 -9.74
N ASP A 80 0.36 -15.13 -9.55
CA ASP A 80 1.27 -15.96 -8.75
C ASP A 80 1.53 -15.42 -7.34
N LEU A 81 0.90 -14.30 -6.97
CA LEU A 81 1.01 -13.72 -5.62
C LEU A 81 -0.23 -12.92 -5.21
N LEU A 82 -0.38 -12.64 -3.92
CA LEU A 82 -1.19 -11.55 -3.37
C LEU A 82 -0.28 -10.37 -3.03
N GLY A 83 -0.11 -9.43 -3.96
CA GLY A 83 0.85 -8.33 -3.86
C GLY A 83 1.21 -7.80 -5.25
N GLY A 84 2.42 -7.29 -5.40
CA GLY A 84 2.93 -6.85 -6.69
C GLY A 84 4.44 -7.02 -6.87
N PHE A 85 4.84 -6.80 -8.11
CA PHE A 85 6.21 -6.83 -8.61
C PHE A 85 6.52 -5.53 -9.35
N VAL A 86 7.71 -5.01 -9.13
CA VAL A 86 8.27 -3.86 -9.85
C VAL A 86 9.70 -4.12 -10.30
N GLU A 87 10.10 -3.55 -11.44
CA GLU A 87 11.48 -3.69 -11.94
C GLU A 87 12.49 -2.90 -11.09
N HIS A 88 12.09 -1.73 -10.60
CA HIS A 88 12.93 -0.83 -9.82
C HIS A 88 12.19 -0.36 -8.56
N ALA A 89 12.93 -0.27 -7.44
CA ALA A 89 12.34 0.00 -6.12
C ALA A 89 11.52 1.30 -6.04
N PHE A 90 11.93 2.34 -6.77
CA PHE A 90 11.24 3.64 -6.74
C PHE A 90 9.79 3.56 -7.24
N ILE A 91 9.48 2.62 -8.16
CA ILE A 91 8.12 2.35 -8.67
C ILE A 91 7.25 1.81 -7.54
N GLY A 92 7.85 0.93 -6.72
CA GLY A 92 7.25 0.33 -5.53
C GLY A 92 7.08 1.27 -4.33
N GLY A 93 7.60 2.51 -4.42
CA GLY A 93 7.59 3.47 -3.32
C GLY A 93 6.94 4.81 -3.69
N LYS A 94 7.04 5.77 -2.78
CA LYS A 94 6.40 7.10 -2.93
C LYS A 94 7.00 7.94 -4.05
N ALA A 95 8.26 7.68 -4.40
CA ALA A 95 9.01 8.44 -5.41
C ALA A 95 8.40 8.36 -6.82
N ILE A 96 7.61 7.33 -7.12
CA ILE A 96 6.94 7.20 -8.41
C ILE A 96 6.00 8.38 -8.72
N ALA A 97 5.40 9.00 -7.69
CA ALA A 97 4.28 9.94 -7.86
C ALA A 97 4.66 11.29 -8.48
N HIS A 98 5.92 11.71 -8.41
CA HIS A 98 6.34 13.07 -8.75
C HIS A 98 7.45 13.11 -9.80
N PRO A 99 7.54 14.19 -10.60
CA PRO A 99 8.66 14.39 -11.51
C PRO A 99 9.97 14.63 -10.74
N LEU A 100 11.11 14.52 -11.44
CA LEU A 100 12.39 14.98 -10.91
C LEU A 100 12.51 16.50 -11.01
N ALA A 101 13.40 17.07 -10.19
CA ALA A 101 13.85 18.44 -10.40
C ALA A 101 14.49 18.60 -11.79
N ARG A 102 14.43 19.80 -12.37
CA ARG A 102 15.10 20.08 -13.66
C ARG A 102 16.60 19.77 -13.53
N GLY A 103 17.07 18.83 -14.35
CA GLY A 103 18.46 18.36 -14.34
C GLY A 103 18.84 17.51 -13.11
N GLY A 104 17.84 17.01 -12.37
CA GLY A 104 18.06 16.12 -11.23
C GLY A 104 18.49 14.72 -11.65
N LEU A 105 19.08 13.99 -10.70
CA LEU A 105 19.53 12.62 -10.90
C LEU A 105 18.31 11.69 -11.11
N ALA A 106 18.30 10.96 -12.22
CA ALA A 106 17.29 9.96 -12.50
C ALA A 106 17.81 8.56 -12.16
N PRO A 107 17.07 7.75 -11.36
CA PRO A 107 17.42 6.35 -11.16
C PRO A 107 17.20 5.55 -12.47
N GLU A 108 17.79 4.37 -12.54
CA GLU A 108 17.52 3.43 -13.62
C GLU A 108 16.02 3.12 -13.72
N GLY A 109 15.49 3.04 -14.95
CA GLY A 109 14.08 2.78 -15.22
C GLY A 109 13.15 4.01 -15.07
N TRP A 110 13.68 5.19 -14.76
CA TRP A 110 12.87 6.40 -14.63
C TRP A 110 12.18 6.78 -15.95
N ASN A 111 10.85 6.94 -15.91
CA ASN A 111 10.06 7.35 -17.07
C ASN A 111 9.39 8.72 -16.82
N PRO A 112 9.90 9.82 -17.43
CA PRO A 112 9.36 11.15 -17.19
C PRO A 112 7.91 11.33 -17.68
N LEU A 113 7.47 10.53 -18.67
CA LEU A 113 6.11 10.61 -19.21
C LEU A 113 5.06 10.12 -18.20
N PHE A 114 5.42 9.24 -17.26
CA PHE A 114 4.53 8.83 -16.19
C PHE A 114 4.14 10.02 -15.31
N ALA A 115 5.13 10.80 -14.83
CA ALA A 115 4.90 11.97 -14.01
C ALA A 115 4.12 13.07 -14.74
N GLU A 116 4.30 13.21 -16.06
CA GLU A 116 3.45 14.08 -16.88
C GLU A 116 2.01 13.59 -16.92
N LYS A 117 1.80 12.27 -17.06
CA LYS A 117 0.46 11.68 -17.13
C LYS A 117 -0.32 11.80 -15.83
N VAL A 118 0.32 11.63 -14.68
CA VAL A 118 -0.34 11.64 -13.36
C VAL A 118 -0.38 13.01 -12.69
N ARG A 119 0.20 14.04 -13.31
CA ARG A 119 0.36 15.40 -12.73
C ARG A 119 -0.93 15.94 -12.09
N ASP A 120 -2.08 15.76 -12.74
CA ASP A 120 -3.35 16.33 -12.29
C ASP A 120 -4.04 15.49 -11.19
N VAL A 121 -3.53 14.31 -10.89
CA VAL A 121 -4.06 13.40 -9.85
C VAL A 121 -3.10 13.21 -8.67
N VAL A 122 -1.98 13.92 -8.64
CA VAL A 122 -1.04 13.98 -7.51
C VAL A 122 -0.95 15.42 -6.98
N LEU A 123 -0.36 15.59 -5.80
CA LEU A 123 -0.05 16.94 -5.30
C LEU A 123 1.12 17.55 -6.10
N THR A 124 1.28 18.86 -6.03
CA THR A 124 2.50 19.51 -6.54
C THR A 124 3.69 19.03 -5.73
N GLY A 125 4.69 18.44 -6.39
CA GLY A 125 5.87 17.92 -5.72
C GLY A 125 6.96 17.48 -6.68
N VAL A 126 8.04 16.97 -6.09
CA VAL A 126 9.26 16.52 -6.74
C VAL A 126 9.80 15.28 -6.03
N SER A 127 10.29 14.31 -6.80
CA SER A 127 11.13 13.24 -6.32
C SER A 127 12.61 13.60 -6.49
N ALA A 128 13.42 13.32 -5.48
CA ALA A 128 14.84 13.61 -5.45
C ALA A 128 15.65 12.39 -4.99
N PHE A 129 16.82 12.20 -5.59
CA PHE A 129 17.75 11.11 -5.28
C PHE A 129 19.13 11.65 -4.83
N SER A 130 19.21 12.95 -4.54
CA SER A 130 20.39 13.61 -3.99
C SER A 130 19.99 14.76 -3.07
N LEU A 131 20.82 15.07 -2.08
CA LEU A 131 20.62 16.22 -1.18
C LEU A 131 20.56 17.53 -1.97
N ALA A 132 21.44 17.68 -2.97
CA ALA A 132 21.49 18.89 -3.78
C ALA A 132 20.18 19.11 -4.56
N ASP A 133 19.60 18.05 -5.12
CA ASP A 133 18.31 18.15 -5.84
C ASP A 133 17.17 18.42 -4.87
N ALA A 134 17.17 17.76 -3.70
CA ALA A 134 16.18 17.96 -2.65
C ALA A 134 16.18 19.42 -2.16
N HIS A 135 17.34 19.98 -1.81
CA HIS A 135 17.46 21.38 -1.40
C HIS A 135 16.95 22.33 -2.49
N ARG A 136 17.42 22.18 -3.74
CA ARG A 136 17.01 23.09 -4.84
C ARG A 136 15.53 23.01 -5.17
N ALA A 137 14.94 21.82 -5.14
CA ALA A 137 13.52 21.63 -5.37
C ALA A 137 12.68 22.14 -4.19
N GLY A 138 13.10 21.83 -2.97
CA GLY A 138 12.45 22.27 -1.74
C GLY A 138 12.39 23.79 -1.63
N ALA A 139 13.49 24.49 -1.91
CA ALA A 139 13.52 25.95 -1.93
C ALA A 139 12.48 26.58 -2.88
N ARG A 140 12.20 25.92 -4.02
CA ARG A 140 11.17 26.38 -4.96
C ARG A 140 9.76 26.10 -4.46
N LEU A 141 9.52 24.90 -3.90
CA LEU A 141 8.23 24.52 -3.36
C LEU A 141 7.87 25.38 -2.13
N LEU A 142 8.84 25.68 -1.27
CA LEU A 142 8.67 26.53 -0.08
C LEU A 142 8.25 27.96 -0.40
N ALA A 143 8.57 28.47 -1.60
CA ALA A 143 8.08 29.76 -2.07
C ALA A 143 6.54 29.76 -2.30
N GLU A 144 5.91 28.59 -2.40
CA GLU A 144 4.46 28.45 -2.58
C GLU A 144 3.71 28.07 -1.29
N GLY A 145 4.42 27.57 -0.28
CA GLY A 145 3.89 27.20 1.03
C GLY A 145 4.70 26.09 1.71
N PRO A 146 4.28 25.62 2.91
CA PRO A 146 4.97 24.55 3.62
C PRO A 146 5.07 23.26 2.78
N VAL A 147 6.18 22.55 2.94
CA VAL A 147 6.52 21.35 2.19
C VAL A 147 6.53 20.14 3.10
N ARG A 148 5.84 19.08 2.70
CA ARG A 148 5.95 17.76 3.32
C ARG A 148 7.04 16.96 2.60
N ALA A 149 8.09 16.65 3.34
CA ALA A 149 9.16 15.75 2.94
C ALA A 149 8.87 14.33 3.45
N LYS A 150 9.11 13.30 2.63
CA LYS A 150 8.90 11.89 3.00
C LYS A 150 9.90 10.98 2.30
N LEU A 151 10.53 10.06 3.04
CA LEU A 151 11.36 9.00 2.47
C LEU A 151 10.52 8.02 1.65
N ALA A 152 10.98 7.62 0.46
CA ALA A 152 10.18 6.85 -0.48
C ALA A 152 9.80 5.44 -0.01
N GLU A 153 10.65 4.81 0.81
CA GLU A 153 10.48 3.46 1.34
C GLU A 153 9.74 3.41 2.69
N ALA A 154 9.62 4.56 3.38
CA ALA A 154 9.10 4.59 4.74
C ALA A 154 7.62 4.22 4.78
N CYS A 155 7.22 3.47 5.80
CA CYS A 155 5.85 2.98 5.98
C CYS A 155 5.18 3.62 7.21
N GLY A 156 3.85 3.73 7.20
CA GLY A 156 3.08 4.11 8.39
C GLY A 156 3.27 5.56 8.87
N GLY A 157 3.64 6.49 8.00
CA GLY A 157 3.84 7.91 8.35
C GLY A 157 5.16 8.22 9.05
N LEU A 158 5.99 7.21 9.37
CA LEU A 158 7.36 7.39 9.83
C LEU A 158 8.22 8.02 8.72
N GLY A 159 9.24 8.77 9.11
CA GLY A 159 10.17 9.38 8.14
C GLY A 159 9.57 10.52 7.30
N GLN A 160 8.55 11.21 7.84
CA GLN A 160 7.96 12.41 7.25
C GLN A 160 8.29 13.65 8.08
N HIS A 161 8.49 14.78 7.41
CA HIS A 161 8.75 16.07 8.04
C HIS A 161 8.01 17.17 7.28
N VAL A 162 7.47 18.15 8.00
CA VAL A 162 6.85 19.33 7.38
C VAL A 162 7.75 20.53 7.65
N ALA A 163 8.38 21.03 6.60
CA ALA A 163 9.23 22.21 6.64
C ALA A 163 8.43 23.46 6.20
N ARG A 164 8.57 24.55 6.96
CA ARG A 164 7.94 25.86 6.69
C ARG A 164 8.88 26.85 6.02
N ASP A 165 10.18 26.61 6.15
CA ASP A 165 11.24 27.38 5.53
C ASP A 165 12.42 26.48 5.14
N LEU A 166 13.45 27.09 4.55
CA LEU A 166 14.60 26.37 4.03
C LEU A 166 15.50 25.87 5.17
N ASP A 167 15.55 26.55 6.31
CA ASP A 167 16.37 26.15 7.46
C ASP A 167 15.80 24.88 8.11
N GLU A 168 14.47 24.80 8.28
CA GLU A 168 13.79 23.57 8.74
C GLU A 168 14.04 22.40 7.78
N LEU A 169 13.96 22.64 6.46
CA LEU A 169 14.21 21.62 5.45
C LEU A 169 15.66 21.13 5.49
N ASP A 170 16.63 22.04 5.50
CA ASP A 170 18.06 21.72 5.49
C ASP A 170 18.47 21.00 6.78
N GLY A 171 17.91 21.41 7.93
CA GLY A 171 18.10 20.72 9.19
C GLY A 171 17.63 19.27 9.15
N TRP A 172 16.49 19.00 8.51
CA TRP A 172 16.00 17.62 8.33
C TRP A 172 16.83 16.83 7.31
N LEU A 173 17.17 17.44 6.17
CA LEU A 173 17.98 16.83 5.12
C LEU A 173 19.38 16.44 5.63
N ALA A 174 19.97 17.22 6.53
CA ALA A 174 21.27 16.94 7.12
C ALA A 174 21.32 15.64 7.95
N GLY A 175 20.15 15.15 8.41
CA GLY A 175 20.03 13.88 9.13
C GLY A 175 19.86 12.65 8.24
N LEU A 176 19.75 12.82 6.93
CA LEU A 176 19.52 11.70 6.00
C LEU A 176 20.81 11.04 5.55
N GLU A 177 20.78 9.71 5.48
CA GLU A 177 21.89 8.92 4.99
C GLU A 177 21.79 8.71 3.47
N GLU A 178 22.94 8.58 2.80
CA GLU A 178 23.01 8.39 1.33
C GLU A 178 22.19 7.17 0.86
N ARG A 179 22.19 6.09 1.65
CA ARG A 179 21.40 4.89 1.34
C ARG A 179 19.88 5.16 1.28
N GLN A 180 19.38 6.09 2.11
CA GLN A 180 17.97 6.44 2.14
C GLN A 180 17.61 7.29 0.91
N LEU A 181 18.51 8.20 0.52
CA LEU A 181 18.34 9.03 -0.68
C LEU A 181 18.42 8.23 -1.99
N ALA A 182 19.25 7.18 -2.03
CA ALA A 182 19.33 6.27 -3.17
C ALA A 182 17.99 5.57 -3.47
N LEU A 183 17.15 5.39 -2.46
CA LEU A 183 15.79 4.82 -2.58
C LEU A 183 14.73 5.88 -2.90
N GLY A 184 15.09 7.16 -2.77
CA GLY A 184 14.30 8.31 -3.15
C GLY A 184 13.73 9.09 -1.96
N LEU A 185 13.62 10.39 -2.15
CA LEU A 185 12.93 11.34 -1.29
C LEU A 185 11.83 12.02 -2.09
N VAL A 186 10.68 12.27 -1.47
CA VAL A 186 9.62 13.09 -2.05
C VAL A 186 9.47 14.38 -1.25
N LEU A 187 9.38 15.50 -1.97
CA LEU A 187 9.01 16.81 -1.46
C LEU A 187 7.71 17.23 -2.15
N GLU A 188 6.64 17.44 -1.41
CA GLU A 188 5.34 17.82 -1.97
C GLU A 188 4.65 18.89 -1.13
N ALA A 189 3.68 19.58 -1.71
CA ALA A 189 2.88 20.57 -1.00
C ALA A 189 2.22 19.95 0.24
N ASN A 190 2.40 20.60 1.40
CA ASN A 190 1.74 20.16 2.62
C ASN A 190 0.25 20.53 2.57
N LEU A 191 -0.60 19.62 3.04
CA LEU A 191 -2.03 19.85 3.23
C LEU A 191 -2.36 19.89 4.73
N GLU A 192 -3.33 20.72 5.08
CA GLU A 192 -3.96 20.76 6.39
C GLU A 192 -5.32 20.03 6.36
N ARG A 193 -5.78 19.59 7.53
CA ARG A 193 -7.08 18.89 7.71
C ARG A 193 -7.22 17.71 6.75
N VAL A 194 -6.19 16.87 6.70
CA VAL A 194 -6.10 15.77 5.73
C VAL A 194 -7.00 14.62 6.12
N VAL A 195 -7.81 14.17 5.16
CA VAL A 195 -8.46 12.87 5.14
C VAL A 195 -7.76 12.01 4.10
N THR A 196 -7.35 10.81 4.47
CA THR A 196 -6.77 9.84 3.52
C THR A 196 -7.82 8.81 3.15
N HIS A 197 -8.15 8.76 1.87
CA HIS A 197 -8.99 7.74 1.27
C HIS A 197 -8.11 6.61 0.77
N SER A 198 -8.36 5.39 1.24
CA SER A 198 -7.71 4.19 0.73
C SER A 198 -8.57 3.63 -0.38
N VAL A 199 -8.05 3.58 -1.60
CA VAL A 199 -8.74 3.04 -2.77
C VAL A 199 -7.93 1.88 -3.31
N GLY A 200 -8.56 0.71 -3.46
CA GLY A 200 -7.83 -0.47 -3.89
C GLY A 200 -8.63 -1.41 -4.76
N GLN A 201 -7.90 -2.36 -5.33
CA GLN A 201 -8.41 -3.45 -6.15
C GLN A 201 -7.59 -4.71 -5.89
N VAL A 202 -8.29 -5.82 -5.71
CA VAL A 202 -7.69 -7.14 -5.46
C VAL A 202 -8.21 -8.13 -6.50
N ARG A 203 -7.29 -8.88 -7.10
CA ARG A 203 -7.55 -9.98 -8.03
C ARG A 203 -6.95 -11.27 -7.50
N VAL A 204 -7.78 -12.28 -7.23
CA VAL A 204 -7.31 -13.54 -6.66
C VAL A 204 -8.20 -14.70 -7.08
N ASN A 205 -7.64 -15.70 -7.78
CA ASN A 205 -8.35 -16.89 -8.28
C ASN A 205 -9.71 -16.59 -8.95
N GLY A 206 -9.72 -15.69 -9.94
CA GLY A 206 -10.94 -15.32 -10.68
C GLY A 206 -11.86 -14.32 -9.97
N PHE A 207 -11.61 -13.98 -8.70
CA PHE A 207 -12.28 -12.87 -8.04
C PHE A 207 -11.61 -11.55 -8.42
N LEU A 208 -12.43 -10.56 -8.71
CA LEU A 208 -12.05 -9.16 -8.79
C LEU A 208 -12.93 -8.41 -7.79
N MET A 209 -12.32 -7.61 -6.92
CA MET A 209 -13.03 -6.75 -5.98
C MET A 209 -12.31 -5.41 -5.87
N SER A 210 -13.08 -4.34 -5.77
CA SER A 210 -12.57 -2.97 -5.67
C SER A 210 -13.20 -2.30 -4.47
N TYR A 211 -12.47 -1.42 -3.79
CA TYR A 211 -12.95 -0.80 -2.57
C TYR A 211 -12.54 0.65 -2.45
N HIS A 212 -13.30 1.37 -1.62
CA HIS A 212 -12.78 2.55 -0.94
C HIS A 212 -12.89 2.33 0.57
N GLY A 213 -12.06 3.03 1.33
CA GLY A 213 -12.12 2.97 2.77
C GLY A 213 -11.37 4.09 3.46
N HIS A 214 -11.49 4.11 4.78
CA HIS A 214 -10.77 5.02 5.64
C HIS A 214 -9.81 4.25 6.54
N GLN A 215 -8.67 4.86 6.83
CA GLN A 215 -7.70 4.34 7.77
C GLN A 215 -7.95 4.97 9.15
N HIS A 216 -7.85 4.15 10.18
CA HIS A 216 -7.88 4.59 11.57
C HIS A 216 -6.46 4.78 12.07
N GLN A 217 -6.31 5.75 12.96
CA GLN A 217 -5.07 5.97 13.70
C GLN A 217 -5.37 5.98 15.19
N THR A 218 -4.43 5.47 15.97
CA THR A 218 -4.45 5.53 17.42
C THR A 218 -3.10 6.02 17.93
N ARG A 219 -3.02 6.36 19.23
CA ARG A 219 -1.73 6.61 19.86
C ARG A 219 -1.25 5.35 20.55
N ASN A 220 -0.03 4.95 20.28
CA ASN A 220 0.61 3.87 21.04
C ASN A 220 0.97 4.36 22.46
N ARG A 221 1.53 3.48 23.30
CA ARG A 221 1.91 3.82 24.69
C ARG A 221 2.98 4.91 24.79
N ARG A 222 3.75 5.15 23.73
CA ARG A 222 4.75 6.23 23.63
C ARG A 222 4.15 7.56 23.16
N GLY A 223 2.85 7.60 22.87
CA GLY A 223 2.14 8.79 22.37
C GLY A 223 2.28 9.02 20.87
N GLU A 224 2.93 8.11 20.14
CA GLU A 224 3.13 8.18 18.69
C GLU A 224 1.83 7.81 17.97
N LEU A 225 1.50 8.53 16.90
CA LEU A 225 0.35 8.16 16.05
C LEU A 225 0.74 6.94 15.20
N VAL A 226 -0.01 5.86 15.35
CA VAL A 226 0.19 4.59 14.64
C VAL A 226 -1.11 4.16 13.94
N TYR A 227 -0.97 3.33 12.92
CA TYR A 227 -2.12 2.71 12.24
C TYR A 227 -2.93 1.85 13.21
N ALA A 228 -4.26 1.92 13.12
CA ALA A 228 -5.19 1.23 14.02
C ALA A 228 -6.22 0.35 13.29
N GLY A 229 -6.10 0.19 11.97
CA GLY A 229 -7.06 -0.54 11.16
C GLY A 229 -7.67 0.27 10.02
N SER A 230 -8.57 -0.36 9.28
CA SER A 230 -9.26 0.25 8.14
C SER A 230 -10.71 -0.21 8.06
N ASP A 231 -11.62 0.69 7.70
CA ASP A 231 -12.98 0.35 7.29
C ASP A 231 -13.10 0.46 5.78
N LEU A 232 -13.50 -0.63 5.13
CA LEU A 232 -13.65 -0.73 3.69
C LEU A 232 -15.12 -0.94 3.31
N LEU A 233 -15.56 -0.23 2.28
CA LEU A 233 -16.72 -0.62 1.48
C LEU A 233 -16.20 -1.29 0.20
N VAL A 234 -16.43 -2.59 0.09
CA VAL A 234 -15.88 -3.42 -0.98
C VAL A 234 -17.00 -3.82 -1.93
N ALA A 235 -16.82 -3.56 -3.22
CA ALA A 235 -17.69 -4.02 -4.29
C ALA A 235 -17.08 -5.25 -4.99
N ARG A 236 -17.92 -6.22 -5.33
CA ARG A 236 -17.55 -7.30 -6.25
C ARG A 236 -17.43 -6.71 -7.65
N GLY A 237 -16.25 -6.78 -8.24
CA GLY A 237 -15.94 -6.24 -9.56
C GLY A 237 -14.85 -5.19 -9.56
N GLY A 238 -14.76 -4.48 -10.68
CA GLY A 238 -13.80 -3.41 -10.90
C GLY A 238 -14.26 -2.07 -10.31
N TYR A 239 -13.55 -1.00 -10.68
CA TYR A 239 -13.91 0.35 -10.25
C TYR A 239 -15.29 0.79 -10.76
N ALA A 240 -15.78 0.22 -11.87
CA ALA A 240 -17.11 0.54 -12.40
C ALA A 240 -18.21 0.09 -11.42
N GLU A 241 -18.12 -1.14 -10.91
CA GLU A 241 -19.05 -1.67 -9.90
C GLU A 241 -18.95 -0.89 -8.59
N LEU A 242 -17.74 -0.50 -8.17
CA LEU A 242 -17.54 0.35 -7.00
C LEU A 242 -18.20 1.73 -7.18
N LEU A 243 -18.00 2.38 -8.33
CA LEU A 243 -18.57 3.69 -8.63
C LEU A 243 -20.09 3.67 -8.84
N ALA A 244 -20.68 2.49 -9.08
CA ALA A 244 -22.14 2.33 -9.16
C ALA A 244 -22.83 2.37 -7.79
N LEU A 245 -22.09 2.24 -6.68
CA LEU A 245 -22.62 2.39 -5.34
C LEU A 245 -23.02 3.85 -5.04
N ASP A 246 -23.84 4.03 -3.99
CA ASP A 246 -24.14 5.36 -3.47
C ASP A 246 -22.94 5.89 -2.67
N LEU A 247 -22.17 6.77 -3.31
CA LEU A 247 -20.91 7.30 -2.80
C LEU A 247 -20.96 8.83 -2.75
N ALA A 248 -20.42 9.38 -1.67
CA ALA A 248 -20.13 10.81 -1.56
C ALA A 248 -19.23 11.28 -2.71
N ARG A 249 -19.37 12.56 -3.09
CA ARG A 249 -18.64 13.16 -4.22
C ARG A 249 -17.13 13.04 -4.06
N GLU A 250 -16.63 13.24 -2.86
CA GLU A 250 -15.21 13.23 -2.50
C GLU A 250 -14.63 11.82 -2.65
N VAL A 251 -15.41 10.79 -2.28
CA VAL A 251 -15.04 9.38 -2.47
C VAL A 251 -14.97 9.03 -3.95
N ARG A 252 -15.96 9.47 -4.75
CA ARG A 252 -15.93 9.28 -6.22
C ARG A 252 -14.68 9.91 -6.84
N GLN A 253 -14.33 11.13 -6.41
CA GLN A 253 -13.12 11.83 -6.84
C GLN A 253 -11.86 11.03 -6.49
N ALA A 254 -11.76 10.52 -5.26
CA ALA A 254 -10.63 9.71 -4.82
C ALA A 254 -10.47 8.42 -5.65
N ILE A 255 -11.59 7.74 -5.96
CA ILE A 255 -11.59 6.54 -6.80
C ILE A 255 -11.09 6.86 -8.21
N GLU A 256 -11.55 7.95 -8.81
CA GLU A 256 -11.09 8.35 -10.14
C GLU A 256 -9.59 8.71 -10.16
N TYR A 257 -9.10 9.36 -9.11
CA TYR A 257 -7.66 9.71 -8.99
C TYR A 257 -6.80 8.45 -8.92
N ALA A 258 -7.18 7.51 -8.05
CA ALA A 258 -6.52 6.21 -7.95
C ALA A 258 -6.57 5.44 -9.27
N ARG A 259 -7.72 5.42 -9.97
CA ARG A 259 -7.89 4.75 -11.26
C ARG A 259 -7.01 5.33 -12.36
N ILE A 260 -6.91 6.66 -12.45
CA ILE A 260 -6.05 7.35 -13.43
C ILE A 260 -4.58 7.02 -13.16
N PHE A 261 -4.16 7.08 -11.90
CA PHE A 261 -2.80 6.75 -11.49
C PHE A 261 -2.46 5.28 -11.79
N ASP A 262 -3.35 4.35 -11.42
CA ASP A 262 -3.21 2.91 -11.66
C ASP A 262 -3.08 2.60 -13.15
N THR A 263 -3.95 3.20 -13.97
CA THR A 263 -3.95 3.04 -15.43
C THR A 263 -2.65 3.56 -16.03
N ALA A 264 -2.16 4.72 -15.57
CA ALA A 264 -0.88 5.25 -16.00
C ALA A 264 0.27 4.31 -15.62
N ALA A 265 0.26 3.73 -14.42
CA ALA A 265 1.32 2.84 -13.97
C ALA A 265 1.39 1.58 -14.85
N ALA A 266 0.24 0.99 -15.18
CA ALA A 266 0.17 -0.15 -16.09
C ALA A 266 0.64 0.17 -17.52
N ILE A 267 0.41 1.39 -18.02
CA ILE A 267 0.84 1.81 -19.37
C ILE A 267 2.35 2.08 -19.42
N PHE A 268 2.88 2.82 -18.45
CA PHE A 268 4.26 3.30 -18.49
C PHE A 268 5.28 2.35 -17.86
N PHE A 269 4.82 1.33 -17.12
CA PHE A 269 5.64 0.26 -16.55
C PHE A 269 5.05 -1.12 -16.86
N PRO A 270 4.99 -1.53 -18.15
CA PRO A 270 4.22 -2.71 -18.59
C PRO A 270 4.76 -4.05 -18.08
N ALA A 271 6.00 -4.11 -17.62
CA ALA A 271 6.57 -5.31 -16.98
C ALA A 271 6.22 -5.42 -15.49
N CYS A 272 5.74 -4.35 -14.87
CA CYS A 272 5.28 -4.35 -13.48
C CYS A 272 3.84 -4.87 -13.41
N PHE A 273 3.50 -5.58 -12.33
CA PHE A 273 2.15 -6.12 -12.14
C PHE A 273 1.81 -6.27 -10.67
N ALA A 274 0.52 -6.22 -10.35
CA ALA A 274 0.02 -6.43 -9.00
C ALA A 274 -1.39 -7.04 -9.03
N SER A 275 -1.58 -8.07 -8.21
CA SER A 275 -2.89 -8.63 -7.86
C SER A 275 -3.56 -7.86 -6.74
N ARG A 276 -2.79 -7.24 -5.84
CA ARG A 276 -3.30 -6.37 -4.79
C ARG A 276 -2.76 -4.97 -5.00
N ARG A 277 -3.66 -4.02 -5.22
CA ARG A 277 -3.33 -2.61 -5.44
C ARG A 277 -4.07 -1.77 -4.40
N ASN A 278 -3.37 -0.87 -3.74
CA ASN A 278 -3.96 0.17 -2.89
C ASN A 278 -3.30 1.51 -3.21
N TYR A 279 -4.10 2.58 -3.17
CA TYR A 279 -3.68 3.94 -3.39
C TYR A 279 -4.19 4.80 -2.24
N ASP A 280 -3.30 5.54 -1.61
CA ASP A 280 -3.66 6.50 -0.57
C ASP A 280 -3.88 7.86 -1.23
N VAL A 281 -5.13 8.33 -1.24
CA VAL A 281 -5.52 9.59 -1.84
C VAL A 281 -5.83 10.59 -0.73
N ALA A 282 -5.01 11.64 -0.62
CA ALA A 282 -5.27 12.72 0.31
C ALA A 282 -6.37 13.63 -0.23
N GLN A 283 -7.25 14.04 0.67
CA GLN A 283 -8.11 15.21 0.56
C GLN A 283 -7.73 16.16 1.68
N GLY A 284 -7.49 17.43 1.37
CA GLY A 284 -7.16 18.42 2.39
C GLY A 284 -7.17 19.83 1.84
N VAL A 285 -6.61 20.76 2.61
CA VAL A 285 -6.59 22.17 2.26
C VAL A 285 -5.16 22.66 2.16
N ASP A 286 -4.82 23.35 1.07
CA ASP A 286 -3.49 23.93 0.89
C ASP A 286 -3.29 25.22 1.71
N SER A 287 -2.06 25.75 1.70
CA SER A 287 -1.67 27.00 2.38
C SER A 287 -2.49 28.23 1.95
N ARG A 288 -3.22 28.14 0.83
CA ARG A 288 -4.08 29.22 0.30
C ARG A 288 -5.56 28.98 0.59
N GLY A 289 -5.89 27.99 1.42
CA GLY A 289 -7.27 27.68 1.78
C GLY A 289 -8.03 26.90 0.70
N ARG A 290 -7.36 26.38 -0.34
CA ARG A 290 -8.03 25.67 -1.44
C ARG A 290 -8.06 24.17 -1.16
N GLU A 291 -9.22 23.55 -1.42
CA GLU A 291 -9.33 22.10 -1.38
C GLU A 291 -8.44 21.46 -2.45
N ARG A 292 -7.75 20.38 -2.07
CA ARG A 292 -6.85 19.61 -2.91
C ARG A 292 -7.06 18.13 -2.71
N PHE A 293 -6.94 17.41 -3.82
CA PHE A 293 -6.85 15.96 -3.86
C PHE A 293 -5.53 15.55 -4.49
N GLY A 294 -4.98 14.42 -4.06
CA GLY A 294 -3.80 13.85 -4.71
C GLY A 294 -3.47 12.45 -4.20
N VAL A 295 -3.14 11.55 -5.13
CA VAL A 295 -2.53 10.26 -4.80
C VAL A 295 -1.18 10.54 -4.15
N LEU A 296 -1.03 10.10 -2.90
CA LEU A 296 0.19 10.28 -2.13
C LEU A 296 1.21 9.19 -2.42
N GLU A 297 0.72 7.97 -2.60
CA GLU A 297 1.51 6.77 -2.83
C GLU A 297 0.64 5.59 -3.26
N GLN A 298 1.31 4.55 -3.75
CA GLN A 298 0.73 3.23 -3.97
C GLN A 298 1.29 2.23 -2.95
N SER A 299 0.53 1.16 -2.69
CA SER A 299 0.95 0.01 -1.89
C SER A 299 0.54 -1.30 -2.59
N TRP A 300 1.50 -1.92 -3.30
CA TRP A 300 1.34 -3.21 -3.97
C TRP A 300 1.97 -4.36 -3.17
N ARG A 301 1.58 -4.47 -1.90
CA ARG A 301 2.04 -5.48 -0.94
C ARG A 301 0.93 -5.80 0.06
N VAL A 302 1.05 -6.89 0.82
CA VAL A 302 0.15 -7.09 1.97
C VAL A 302 0.39 -6.00 3.02
N GLY A 303 -0.69 -5.54 3.68
CA GLY A 303 -0.63 -4.50 4.70
C GLY A 303 -1.86 -4.50 5.61
N GLY A 304 -2.05 -3.42 6.37
CA GLY A 304 -3.10 -3.33 7.40
C GLY A 304 -4.54 -3.52 6.89
N ALA A 305 -4.83 -3.15 5.65
CA ALA A 305 -6.14 -3.37 5.02
C ALA A 305 -6.35 -4.81 4.52
N SER A 306 -5.30 -5.63 4.42
CA SER A 306 -5.39 -6.94 3.77
C SER A 306 -6.24 -7.97 4.49
N SER A 307 -6.35 -7.88 5.82
CA SER A 307 -7.28 -8.72 6.56
C SER A 307 -8.75 -8.38 6.22
N ALA A 308 -9.08 -7.11 6.03
CA ALA A 308 -10.40 -6.69 5.56
C ALA A 308 -10.66 -7.11 4.10
N GLU A 309 -9.64 -7.03 3.24
CA GLU A 309 -9.72 -7.54 1.85
C GLU A 309 -10.07 -9.04 1.83
N ILE A 310 -9.38 -9.87 2.62
CA ILE A 310 -9.66 -11.31 2.69
C ILE A 310 -11.03 -11.59 3.33
N ALA A 311 -11.45 -10.81 4.33
CA ALA A 311 -12.79 -10.92 4.91
C ALA A 311 -13.89 -10.66 3.87
N ALA A 312 -13.73 -9.63 3.04
CA ALA A 312 -14.65 -9.34 1.95
C ALA A 312 -14.68 -10.46 0.90
N LEU A 313 -13.52 -11.02 0.55
CA LEU A 313 -13.43 -12.18 -0.34
C LEU A 313 -14.18 -13.39 0.22
N GLU A 314 -14.03 -13.68 1.52
CA GLU A 314 -14.75 -14.76 2.19
C GLU A 314 -16.27 -14.56 2.09
N ALA A 315 -16.77 -13.36 2.37
CA ALA A 315 -18.19 -13.03 2.22
C ALA A 315 -18.68 -13.22 0.78
N PHE A 316 -17.92 -12.75 -0.22
CA PHE A 316 -18.26 -12.95 -1.63
C PHE A 316 -18.23 -14.42 -2.07
N ARG A 317 -17.43 -15.26 -1.41
CA ARG A 317 -17.44 -16.71 -1.67
C ARG A 317 -18.63 -17.41 -1.03
N ALA A 318 -18.99 -17.01 0.19
CA ALA A 318 -20.16 -17.54 0.88
C ALA A 318 -21.46 -17.17 0.16
N GLU A 319 -21.53 -15.96 -0.40
CA GLU A 319 -22.75 -15.43 -1.02
C GLU A 319 -22.46 -14.95 -2.46
N PRO A 320 -22.64 -15.79 -3.49
CA PRO A 320 -22.37 -15.44 -4.88
C PRO A 320 -23.16 -14.24 -5.42
N GLY A 321 -24.35 -13.98 -4.86
CA GLY A 321 -25.20 -12.84 -5.22
C GLY A 321 -24.85 -11.53 -4.51
N LEU A 322 -23.93 -11.55 -3.53
CA LEU A 322 -23.53 -10.36 -2.78
C LEU A 322 -22.72 -9.42 -3.67
N ALA A 323 -23.25 -8.20 -3.87
CA ALA A 323 -22.66 -7.19 -4.74
C ALA A 323 -21.66 -6.28 -4.00
N ALA A 324 -21.88 -6.00 -2.73
CA ALA A 324 -20.99 -5.21 -1.89
C ALA A 324 -21.05 -5.68 -0.43
N VAL A 325 -19.99 -5.39 0.33
CA VAL A 325 -19.86 -5.75 1.74
C VAL A 325 -19.01 -4.71 2.48
N ARG A 326 -19.29 -4.46 3.75
CA ARG A 326 -18.36 -3.76 4.63
C ARG A 326 -17.38 -4.73 5.25
N ALA A 327 -16.10 -4.40 5.22
CA ALA A 327 -15.06 -5.18 5.86
C ALA A 327 -14.12 -4.26 6.62
N SER A 328 -13.82 -4.64 7.84
CA SER A 328 -12.99 -3.83 8.73
C SER A 328 -11.81 -4.64 9.25
N SER A 329 -10.65 -4.00 9.30
CA SER A 329 -9.46 -4.47 10.00
C SER A 329 -9.20 -3.60 11.22
N PHE A 330 -8.59 -4.18 12.24
CA PHE A 330 -8.29 -3.52 13.50
C PHE A 330 -6.89 -3.91 13.97
N GLU A 331 -6.15 -2.92 14.45
CA GLU A 331 -4.90 -3.11 15.22
C GLU A 331 -5.05 -2.33 16.54
N ILE A 332 -5.22 -3.05 17.65
CA ILE A 332 -5.49 -2.46 18.96
C ILE A 332 -4.52 -2.94 20.03
N HIS A 333 -4.25 -2.08 21.02
CA HIS A 333 -3.30 -2.34 22.10
C HIS A 333 -3.97 -2.75 23.43
N GLU A 334 -5.18 -3.30 23.34
CA GLU A 334 -5.98 -3.75 24.48
C GLU A 334 -6.44 -5.19 24.24
N ASP A 335 -6.28 -6.03 25.27
CA ASP A 335 -6.81 -7.39 25.23
C ASP A 335 -8.31 -7.39 25.55
N LYS A 336 -9.13 -7.72 24.56
CA LYS A 336 -10.59 -7.72 24.70
C LYS A 336 -11.23 -8.93 24.04
N ARG A 337 -12.46 -9.25 24.47
CA ARG A 337 -13.30 -10.21 23.77
C ARG A 337 -13.76 -9.61 22.45
N LEU A 338 -13.68 -10.40 21.38
CA LEU A 338 -14.11 -9.99 20.05
C LEU A 338 -15.54 -10.46 19.73
N PRO A 339 -16.25 -9.78 18.82
CA PRO A 339 -17.47 -10.30 18.20
C PRO A 339 -17.26 -11.68 17.57
N ASP A 340 -18.31 -12.52 17.55
CA ASP A 340 -18.23 -13.90 17.06
C ASP A 340 -17.88 -14.00 15.56
N ASN A 341 -18.17 -12.97 14.78
CA ASN A 341 -17.83 -12.87 13.35
C ASN A 341 -16.41 -12.29 13.09
N SER A 342 -15.57 -12.20 14.12
CA SER A 342 -14.21 -11.69 13.99
C SER A 342 -13.21 -12.82 13.73
N ARG A 343 -12.28 -12.57 12.81
CA ARG A 343 -11.11 -13.42 12.55
C ARG A 343 -9.87 -12.80 13.15
N VAL A 344 -9.28 -13.47 14.15
CA VAL A 344 -8.00 -13.05 14.75
C VAL A 344 -6.86 -13.35 13.79
N ILE A 345 -6.00 -12.35 13.58
CA ILE A 345 -4.79 -12.43 12.77
C ILE A 345 -3.56 -12.54 13.67
N TYR A 346 -3.54 -11.77 14.76
CA TYR A 346 -2.46 -11.79 15.75
C TYR A 346 -3.01 -11.42 17.12
N ARG A 347 -2.53 -12.06 18.18
CA ARG A 347 -2.86 -11.71 19.58
C ARG A 347 -1.66 -12.06 20.44
N GLY A 348 -0.90 -11.06 20.88
CA GLY A 348 0.36 -11.27 21.56
C GLY A 348 1.09 -9.97 21.87
N HIS A 349 2.40 -10.05 22.11
CA HIS A 349 3.25 -8.89 22.34
C HIS A 349 3.93 -8.46 21.04
N ASP A 350 3.95 -7.16 20.76
CA ASP A 350 4.79 -6.61 19.70
C ASP A 350 6.30 -6.71 20.05
N GLU A 351 7.15 -6.26 19.13
CA GLU A 351 8.61 -6.23 19.28
C GLU A 351 9.10 -5.37 20.46
N HIS A 352 8.24 -4.51 21.00
CA HIS A 352 8.53 -3.66 22.16
C HIS A 352 7.98 -4.25 23.47
N GLY A 353 7.30 -5.40 23.42
CA GLY A 353 6.68 -6.05 24.57
C GLY A 353 5.29 -5.48 24.91
N ASP A 354 4.75 -4.57 24.12
CA ASP A 354 3.39 -4.05 24.30
C ASP A 354 2.36 -5.01 23.71
N PHE A 355 1.17 -5.08 24.32
CA PHE A 355 0.12 -5.95 23.80
C PHE A 355 -0.38 -5.43 22.45
N LEU A 356 -0.61 -6.35 21.52
CA LEU A 356 -1.12 -6.10 20.19
C LEU A 356 -2.13 -7.19 19.78
N LEU A 357 -3.30 -6.74 19.36
CA LEU A 357 -4.37 -7.57 18.82
C LEU A 357 -4.74 -7.07 17.42
N LYS A 358 -4.55 -7.93 16.43
CA LYS A 358 -4.95 -7.72 15.04
C LYS A 358 -6.10 -8.64 14.69
N TYR A 359 -7.20 -8.09 14.19
CA TYR A 359 -8.35 -8.89 13.75
C TYR A 359 -9.08 -8.20 12.59
N ALA A 360 -9.93 -8.96 11.90
CA ALA A 360 -10.84 -8.42 10.90
C ALA A 360 -12.25 -9.01 11.04
N MET A 361 -13.23 -8.33 10.49
CA MET A 361 -14.62 -8.76 10.47
C MET A 361 -15.35 -8.16 9.27
N THR A 362 -16.48 -8.74 8.91
CA THR A 362 -17.41 -8.18 7.92
C THR A 362 -18.68 -7.65 8.60
N GLY A 363 -19.35 -6.74 7.93
CA GLY A 363 -20.67 -6.21 8.27
C GLY A 363 -21.51 -5.99 7.01
N GLU A 364 -22.77 -5.63 7.20
CA GLU A 364 -23.68 -5.29 6.09
C GLU A 364 -23.23 -4.00 5.38
N ALA A 365 -23.44 -3.95 4.06
CA ALA A 365 -22.95 -2.88 3.17
C ALA A 365 -23.71 -1.55 3.32
#